data_AF-A0A2H6N326-F1
#
_entry.id   AF-A0A2H6N326-F1
#
_cell.length_a   1.000
_cell.length_b   1.000
_cell.length_c   1.000
_cell.angle_alpha   90.00
_cell.angle_beta   90.00
_cell.angle_gamma   90.00
#
_symmetry.space_group_name_H-M   'P 1'
#
loop_
_entity.id
_entity.type
_entity.pdbx_description
1 polymer ?
#
loop_
_entity_poly.entity_id
_entity_poly.type
_entity_poly.pdbx_seq_one_letter_code
_entity_poly.pdbx_strand_id
1 'polypeptide(L)'
;DSQLPSLRKQDSSQILEELAVLDEIQQELILQEQLAIEEYEQSLKFEEECLNAMLDDLDTEHHIICPVCRRNNLSVMSNMVACQCGLCINSLGMTEEKLQLLLEEGLMEHSQHCQHCPEFTVTN
;
A
#
# COMPACT_ATOMS: atom_id res chain seq x y z
N ASP A 1 64.94 -0.39 -46.17
CA ASP A 1 63.96 -0.06 -45.11
C ASP A 1 62.67 -0.86 -45.29
N SER A 2 62.48 -1.94 -44.52
CA SER A 2 61.34 -2.86 -44.69
C SER A 2 60.78 -3.37 -43.36
N GLN A 3 60.66 -2.51 -42.35
CA GLN A 3 60.26 -2.91 -40.98
C GLN A 3 59.03 -2.18 -40.41
N LEU A 4 58.17 -1.60 -41.25
CA LEU A 4 56.96 -0.88 -40.82
C LEU A 4 55.60 -1.64 -40.79
N PRO A 5 55.43 -2.89 -41.27
CA PRO A 5 54.11 -3.54 -41.19
C PRO A 5 53.75 -4.24 -39.86
N SER A 6 54.72 -4.62 -39.02
CA SER A 6 54.45 -5.49 -37.85
C SER A 6 53.97 -4.75 -36.61
N LEU A 7 54.43 -3.51 -36.38
CA LEU A 7 54.02 -2.69 -35.23
C LEU A 7 52.51 -2.33 -35.26
N ARG A 8 51.96 -2.01 -36.43
CA ARG A 8 50.52 -1.69 -36.56
C ARG A 8 49.58 -2.87 -36.28
N LYS A 9 50.06 -4.11 -36.41
CA LYS A 9 49.26 -5.31 -36.18
C LYS A 9 49.18 -5.70 -34.70
N GLN A 10 50.23 -5.40 -33.91
CA GLN A 10 50.22 -5.61 -32.46
C GLN A 10 49.27 -4.63 -31.77
N ASP A 11 49.30 -3.35 -32.14
CA ASP A 11 48.38 -2.34 -31.61
C ASP A 11 46.91 -2.67 -31.92
N SER A 12 46.62 -3.14 -33.14
CA SER A 12 45.23 -3.51 -33.51
C SER A 12 44.69 -4.71 -32.74
N SER A 13 45.56 -5.65 -32.34
CA SER A 13 45.14 -6.85 -31.59
C SER A 13 44.86 -6.52 -30.13
N GLN A 14 45.66 -5.66 -29.51
CA GLN A 14 45.43 -5.21 -28.12
C GLN A 14 44.16 -4.37 -28.01
N ILE A 15 43.91 -3.49 -28.97
CA ILE A 15 42.67 -2.69 -29.02
C ILE A 15 41.44 -3.59 -29.12
N LEU A 16 41.51 -4.69 -29.88
CA LEU A 16 40.38 -5.62 -30.01
C LEU A 16 40.10 -6.38 -28.70
N GLU A 17 41.16 -6.72 -27.96
CA GLU A 17 41.08 -7.38 -26.65
C GLU A 17 40.50 -6.44 -25.60
N GLU A 18 40.93 -5.17 -25.57
CA GLU A 18 40.39 -4.14 -24.68
C GLU A 18 38.92 -3.84 -24.98
N LEU A 19 38.53 -3.80 -26.25
CA LEU A 19 37.12 -3.66 -26.65
C LEU A 19 36.26 -4.85 -26.21
N ALA A 20 36.78 -6.07 -26.27
CA ALA A 20 36.07 -7.26 -25.79
C ALA A 20 35.83 -7.21 -24.28
N VAL A 21 36.83 -6.77 -23.50
CA VAL A 21 36.69 -6.59 -22.04
C VAL A 21 35.64 -5.51 -21.73
N LEU A 22 35.61 -4.41 -22.47
CA LEU A 22 34.60 -3.37 -22.29
C LEU A 22 33.19 -3.87 -22.64
N ASP A 23 33.04 -4.71 -23.66
CA ASP A 23 31.76 -5.33 -24.01
C ASP A 23 31.27 -6.30 -22.93
N GLU A 24 32.16 -7.13 -22.38
CA GLU A 24 31.84 -8.00 -21.25
C GLU A 24 31.39 -7.20 -20.02
N ILE A 25 32.10 -6.13 -19.65
CA ILE A 25 31.71 -5.25 -18.55
C ILE A 25 30.35 -4.61 -18.82
N GLN A 26 30.09 -4.18 -20.05
CA GLN A 26 28.85 -3.53 -20.41
C GLN A 26 27.67 -4.51 -20.33
N GLN A 27 27.85 -5.75 -20.75
CA GLN A 27 26.84 -6.81 -20.60
C GLN A 27 26.57 -7.14 -19.13
N GLU A 28 27.61 -7.25 -18.30
CA GLU A 28 27.48 -7.48 -16.86
C GLU A 28 26.70 -6.34 -16.17
N LEU A 29 27.00 -5.08 -16.52
CA LEU A 29 26.30 -3.92 -15.95
C LEU A 29 24.81 -3.93 -16.31
N ILE A 30 24.46 -4.25 -17.56
CA ILE A 30 23.07 -4.36 -17.98
C ILE A 30 22.36 -5.47 -17.21
N LEU A 31 23.01 -6.62 -17.03
CA LEU A 31 22.45 -7.73 -16.27
C LEU A 31 22.22 -7.34 -14.80
N GLN A 32 23.17 -6.66 -14.17
CA GLN A 32 23.05 -6.22 -12.79
C GLN A 32 21.95 -5.16 -12.62
N GLU A 33 21.81 -4.24 -13.57
CA GLU A 33 20.73 -3.26 -13.57
C GLU A 33 19.36 -3.97 -13.65
N GLN A 34 19.21 -4.95 -14.53
CA GLN A 34 17.99 -5.74 -14.66
C GLN A 34 17.66 -6.48 -13.36
N LEU A 35 18.64 -7.16 -12.75
CA LEU A 35 18.45 -7.88 -11.49
C LEU A 35 18.08 -6.94 -10.34
N ALA A 36 18.70 -5.74 -10.27
CA ALA A 36 18.37 -4.75 -9.26
C ALA A 36 16.92 -4.24 -9.39
N ILE A 37 16.45 -4.05 -10.62
CA ILE A 37 15.04 -3.68 -10.88
C ILE A 37 14.11 -4.81 -10.46
N GLU A 38 14.40 -6.06 -10.86
CA GLU A 38 13.59 -7.23 -10.49
C GLU A 38 13.50 -7.43 -8.97
N GLU A 39 14.61 -7.28 -8.25
CA GLU A 39 14.65 -7.36 -6.78
C GLU A 39 13.78 -6.27 -6.13
N TYR A 40 13.86 -5.05 -6.66
CA TYR A 40 13.05 -3.93 -6.17
C TYR A 40 11.56 -4.16 -6.41
N GLU A 41 11.17 -4.60 -7.62
CA GLU A 41 9.78 -4.91 -7.96
C GLU A 41 9.24 -6.06 -7.10
N GLN A 42 10.05 -7.09 -6.85
CA GLN A 42 9.68 -8.19 -5.97
C GLN A 42 9.47 -7.73 -4.53
N SER A 43 10.32 -6.83 -4.03
CA SER A 43 10.21 -6.26 -2.70
C SER A 43 8.94 -5.41 -2.57
N LEU A 44 8.67 -4.55 -3.54
CA LEU A 44 7.44 -3.76 -3.59
C LEU A 44 6.19 -4.64 -3.59
N LYS A 45 6.17 -5.70 -4.40
CA LYS A 45 5.05 -6.63 -4.45
C LYS A 45 4.82 -7.32 -3.10
N PHE A 46 5.89 -7.71 -2.41
CA PHE A 46 5.78 -8.28 -1.06
C PHE A 46 5.22 -7.28 -0.05
N GLU A 47 5.67 -6.02 -0.09
CA GLU A 47 5.14 -4.96 0.76
C GLU A 47 3.65 -4.71 0.51
N GLU A 48 3.24 -4.67 -0.77
CA GLU A 48 1.85 -4.53 -1.18
C GLU A 48 0.99 -5.72 -0.69
N GLU A 49 1.46 -6.96 -0.89
CA GLU A 49 0.77 -8.16 -0.42
C GLU A 49 0.60 -8.16 1.12
N CYS A 50 1.63 -7.73 1.84
CA CYS A 50 1.58 -7.60 3.31
C CYS A 50 0.55 -6.56 3.74
N LEU A 51 0.54 -5.38 3.10
CA LEU A 51 -0.43 -4.34 3.37
C LEU A 51 -1.85 -4.80 3.07
N ASN A 52 -2.06 -5.46 1.94
CA ASN A 52 -3.37 -5.99 1.55
C ASN A 52 -3.88 -7.03 2.56
N ALA A 53 -3.02 -7.94 3.03
CA ALA A 53 -3.41 -8.91 4.07
C ALA A 53 -3.83 -8.22 5.38
N MET A 54 -3.14 -7.15 5.78
CA MET A 54 -3.54 -6.34 6.95
C MET A 54 -4.87 -5.62 6.76
N LEU A 55 -5.20 -5.24 5.53
CA LEU A 55 -6.49 -4.63 5.18
C LEU A 55 -7.61 -5.69 5.12
N ASP A 56 -7.34 -6.88 4.58
CA ASP A 56 -8.30 -8.00 4.55
C ASP A 56 -8.73 -8.40 5.97
N ASP A 57 -7.81 -8.43 6.93
CA ASP A 57 -8.15 -8.65 8.35
C ASP A 57 -9.07 -7.56 8.91
N LEU A 58 -9.06 -6.35 8.34
CA LEU A 58 -9.91 -5.23 8.74
C LEU A 58 -11.26 -5.23 7.99
N ASP A 59 -11.27 -5.67 6.72
CA ASP A 59 -12.46 -5.70 5.86
C ASP A 59 -13.33 -6.95 6.09
N THR A 60 -12.76 -8.07 6.54
CA THR A 60 -13.52 -9.29 6.87
C THR A 60 -14.45 -9.12 8.07
N GLU A 61 -14.18 -8.13 8.91
CA GLU A 61 -14.98 -7.76 10.05
C GLU A 61 -15.55 -6.36 9.83
N HIS A 62 -16.64 -6.23 9.06
CA HIS A 62 -17.41 -4.99 8.90
C HIS A 62 -17.94 -4.52 10.27
N HIS A 63 -17.08 -3.86 11.02
CA HIS A 63 -17.32 -3.51 12.40
C HIS A 63 -17.29 -2.01 12.55
N ILE A 64 -18.45 -1.46 12.89
CA ILE A 64 -18.60 -0.03 13.10
C ILE A 64 -18.05 0.30 14.47
N ILE A 65 -16.91 0.99 14.53
CA ILE A 65 -16.33 1.47 15.80
C ILE A 65 -17.32 2.44 16.46
N CYS A 66 -17.61 2.22 17.74
CA CYS A 66 -18.52 3.07 18.49
C CYS A 66 -17.97 4.51 18.56
N PRO A 67 -18.71 5.51 18.02
CA PRO A 67 -18.20 6.87 17.91
C PRO A 67 -18.12 7.60 19.27
N VAL A 68 -18.84 7.11 20.28
CA VAL A 68 -18.83 7.65 21.65
C VAL A 68 -17.57 7.24 22.42
N CYS A 69 -17.21 5.96 22.42
CA CYS A 69 -16.08 5.46 23.22
C CYS A 69 -14.79 5.27 22.42
N ARG A 70 -14.88 5.22 21.08
CA ARG A 70 -13.76 5.02 20.15
C ARG A 70 -12.87 3.82 20.48
N ARG A 71 -13.46 2.79 21.12
CA ARG A 71 -12.74 1.61 21.61
C ARG A 71 -13.41 0.30 21.24
N ASN A 72 -14.74 0.24 21.35
CA ASN A 72 -15.51 -0.99 21.13
C ASN A 72 -16.31 -0.88 19.84
N ASN A 73 -16.57 -2.00 19.19
CA ASN A 73 -17.47 -2.08 18.04
C ASN A 73 -18.94 -2.00 18.48
N LEU A 74 -19.78 -1.43 17.61
CA LEU A 74 -21.22 -1.46 17.74
C LEU A 74 -21.73 -2.84 17.36
N SER A 75 -22.68 -3.36 18.14
CA SER A 75 -23.48 -4.52 17.78
C SER A 75 -24.80 -4.04 17.22
N VAL A 76 -25.07 -4.32 15.94
CA VAL A 76 -26.32 -3.94 15.28
C VAL A 76 -27.25 -5.13 15.23
N MET A 77 -28.36 -5.02 15.95
CA MET A 77 -29.46 -5.97 15.95
C MET A 77 -30.65 -5.35 15.24
N SER A 78 -31.58 -6.17 14.73
CA SER A 78 -32.72 -5.69 13.95
C SER A 78 -33.61 -4.66 14.67
N ASN A 79 -33.52 -4.57 16.00
CA ASN A 79 -34.30 -3.65 16.83
C ASN A 79 -33.45 -2.68 17.68
N MET A 80 -32.12 -2.79 17.65
CA MET A 80 -31.26 -2.07 18.60
C MET A 80 -29.82 -2.01 18.10
N VAL A 81 -29.16 -0.88 18.36
CA VAL A 81 -27.70 -0.72 18.21
C VAL A 81 -27.11 -0.54 19.61
N ALA A 82 -26.13 -1.36 19.98
CA ALA A 82 -25.56 -1.35 21.32
C ALA A 82 -24.03 -1.34 21.31
N CYS A 83 -23.43 -0.85 22.40
CA CYS A 83 -21.99 -0.89 22.63
C CYS A 83 -21.69 -1.27 24.08
N GLN A 84 -20.55 -1.93 24.30
CA GLN A 84 -20.07 -2.28 25.64
C GLN A 84 -19.73 -1.06 26.52
N CYS A 85 -19.63 0.15 25.94
CA CYS A 85 -19.51 1.38 26.73
C CYS A 85 -20.82 1.84 27.39
N GLY A 86 -21.95 1.18 27.09
CA GLY A 86 -23.28 1.53 27.58
C GLY A 86 -24.16 2.30 26.60
N LEU A 87 -23.67 2.59 25.39
CA LEU A 87 -24.52 3.15 24.32
C LEU A 87 -25.59 2.13 23.93
N CYS A 88 -26.85 2.56 23.89
CA CYS A 88 -27.98 1.75 23.47
C CYS A 88 -28.99 2.62 22.73
N ILE A 89 -29.21 2.32 21.46
CA ILE A 89 -30.11 3.07 20.57
C ILE A 89 -31.19 2.09 20.10
N ASN A 90 -32.46 2.41 20.38
CA ASN A 90 -33.57 1.64 19.84
C ASN A 90 -33.78 2.01 18.37
N SER A 91 -33.74 1.02 17.48
CA SER A 91 -33.82 1.28 16.05
C SER A 91 -34.51 0.12 15.34
N LEU A 92 -35.64 0.39 14.67
CA LEU A 92 -36.40 -0.66 13.99
C LEU A 92 -35.85 -0.89 12.57
N GLY A 93 -35.48 -2.13 12.25
CA GLY A 93 -35.03 -2.53 10.92
C GLY A 93 -33.67 -1.94 10.53
N MET A 94 -32.79 -1.69 11.49
CA MET A 94 -31.42 -1.28 11.18
C MET A 94 -30.54 -2.49 10.87
N THR A 95 -29.68 -2.32 9.87
CA THR A 95 -28.62 -3.25 9.48
C THR A 95 -27.27 -2.55 9.65
N GLU A 96 -26.20 -3.32 9.72
CA GLU A 96 -24.82 -2.78 9.81
C GLU A 96 -24.53 -1.87 8.62
N GLU A 97 -24.78 -2.35 7.40
CA GLU A 97 -24.60 -1.57 6.16
C GLU A 97 -25.35 -0.23 6.20
N LYS A 98 -26.61 -0.23 6.63
CA LYS A 98 -27.41 1.00 6.69
C LYS A 98 -26.87 1.96 7.75
N LEU A 99 -26.45 1.46 8.90
CA LEU A 99 -25.86 2.29 9.94
C LEU A 99 -24.52 2.88 9.47
N GLN A 100 -23.70 2.09 8.79
CA GLN A 100 -22.43 2.52 8.24
C GLN A 100 -22.63 3.66 7.23
N LEU A 101 -23.51 3.47 6.24
CA LEU A 101 -23.82 4.50 5.24
C LEU A 101 -24.28 5.81 5.90
N LEU A 102 -25.18 5.74 6.89
CA LEU A 102 -25.66 6.93 7.59
C LEU A 102 -24.55 7.67 8.34
N LEU A 103 -23.61 6.93 8.95
CA LEU A 103 -22.46 7.53 9.63
C LEU A 103 -21.50 8.15 8.62
N GLU A 104 -21.19 7.47 7.53
CA GLU A 104 -20.30 7.96 6.47
C GLU A 104 -20.86 9.22 5.80
N GLU A 105 -22.15 9.24 5.45
CA GLU A 105 -22.83 10.40 4.88
C GLU A 105 -22.75 11.61 5.83
N GLY A 106 -23.10 11.42 7.11
CA GLY A 106 -23.07 12.51 8.09
C GLY A 106 -21.66 13.03 8.37
N LEU A 107 -20.66 12.13 8.43
CA LEU A 107 -19.26 12.52 8.59
C LEU A 107 -18.73 13.25 7.34
N MET A 108 -19.11 12.80 6.15
CA MET A 108 -18.73 13.43 4.89
C MET A 108 -19.33 14.83 4.79
N GLU A 109 -20.61 15.00 5.09
CA GLU A 109 -21.28 16.30 5.09
C GLU A 109 -20.61 17.29 6.07
N HIS A 110 -20.27 16.83 7.27
CA HIS A 110 -19.52 17.63 8.25
C HIS A 110 -18.14 18.01 7.73
N SER A 111 -17.41 17.06 7.13
CA SER A 111 -16.03 17.28 6.64
C SER A 111 -15.93 18.34 5.53
N GLN A 112 -17.01 18.52 4.75
CA GLN A 112 -17.07 19.56 3.72
C GLN A 112 -17.07 20.98 4.31
N HIS A 113 -17.53 21.12 5.55
CA HIS A 113 -17.74 22.42 6.20
C HIS A 113 -16.84 22.63 7.42
N CYS A 114 -16.19 21.59 7.93
CA CYS A 114 -15.41 21.62 9.16
C CYS A 114 -14.24 20.61 9.13
N GLN A 115 -13.05 21.05 9.54
CA GLN A 115 -11.84 20.20 9.62
C GLN A 115 -11.65 19.52 10.99
N HIS A 116 -12.53 19.80 11.96
CA HIS A 116 -12.47 19.19 13.28
C HIS A 116 -13.15 17.82 13.30
N CYS A 117 -12.60 16.88 14.08
CA CYS A 117 -13.25 15.60 14.33
C CYS A 117 -14.56 15.83 15.10
N PRO A 118 -15.68 15.23 14.66
CA PRO A 118 -16.93 15.35 15.39
C PRO A 118 -16.86 14.64 16.75
N GLU A 119 -17.50 15.24 17.74
CA GLU A 119 -17.67 14.66 19.07
C GLU A 119 -19.07 14.07 19.21
N PHE A 120 -19.14 12.82 19.64
CA PHE A 120 -20.39 12.10 19.83
C PHE A 120 -20.66 11.94 21.32
N THR A 121 -21.85 12.34 21.74
CA THR A 121 -22.29 12.23 23.13
C THR A 121 -23.72 11.70 23.16
N VAL A 122 -24.09 11.07 24.28
CA VAL A 122 -25.47 10.64 24.52
C VAL A 122 -26.16 11.74 25.32
N THR A 123 -27.21 12.32 24.76
CA THR A 123 -28.08 13.25 25.49
C THR A 123 -29.21 12.45 26.14
N ASN A 124 -29.27 12.49 27.48
CA ASN A 124 -30.35 11.89 28.28
C ASN A 124 -31.68 12.63 28.10
#